data_AF-A0A7C0Z798-F1
#
_entry.id   AF-A0A7C0Z798-F1
#
_cell.length_a   1.000
_cell.length_b   1.000
_cell.length_c   1.000
_cell.angle_alpha   90.00
_cell.angle_beta   90.00
_cell.angle_gamma   90.00
#
_symmetry.space_group_name_H-M   'P 1'
#
loop_
_entity.id
_entity.type
_entity.pdbx_description
1 polymer ?
#
loop_
_entity_poly.entity_id
_entity_poly.type
_entity_poly.pdbx_seq_one_letter_code
_entity_poly.pdbx_strand_id
1 'polypeptide(L)'
;MDIKAYSGRICEKAARHQALLQRAASLDLDWRYPPTTPAGVASVLAGKRIVFTGKMTGGSREEMQEEARRLGAVVQTAVSQATDYLVCGEKVGAAKTARARA
;
A
#
# COMPACT_ATOMS: atom_id res chain seq x y z
N MET A 1 -25.29 17.34 -16.47
CA MET A 1 -24.25 16.97 -17.45
C MET A 1 -24.60 15.60 -18.00
N ASP A 2 -25.07 15.55 -19.24
CA ASP A 2 -25.70 14.37 -19.83
C ASP A 2 -24.64 13.43 -20.45
N ILE A 3 -24.42 12.27 -19.83
CA ILE A 3 -23.39 11.29 -20.20
C ILE A 3 -23.60 10.74 -21.62
N LYS A 4 -24.84 10.80 -22.14
CA LYS A 4 -25.18 10.32 -23.48
C LYS A 4 -24.56 11.14 -24.61
N ALA A 5 -24.29 12.43 -24.40
CA ALA A 5 -23.68 13.31 -25.39
C ALA A 5 -22.16 13.11 -25.54
N TYR A 6 -21.52 12.46 -24.57
CA TYR A 6 -20.08 12.17 -24.61
C TYR A 6 -19.77 10.94 -25.48
N SER A 7 -20.66 9.93 -25.46
CA SER A 7 -20.51 8.68 -26.23
C SER A 7 -20.49 8.89 -27.75
N GLY A 8 -21.33 9.79 -28.28
CA GLY A 8 -21.47 9.99 -29.73
C GLY A 8 -20.23 10.58 -30.42
N ARG A 9 -19.50 11.48 -29.76
CA ARG A 9 -18.31 12.14 -30.35
C ARG A 9 -17.07 11.25 -30.40
N ILE A 10 -17.04 10.20 -29.60
CA ILE A 10 -15.92 9.23 -29.58
C ILE A 10 -16.04 8.28 -30.78
N CYS A 11 -17.26 7.95 -31.20
CA CYS A 11 -17.49 6.99 -32.28
C CYS A 11 -17.14 7.55 -33.67
N GLU A 12 -17.40 8.84 -33.92
CA GLU A 12 -17.17 9.45 -35.24
C GLU A 12 -15.68 9.60 -35.62
N LYS A 13 -14.77 9.73 -34.64
CA LYS A 13 -13.32 9.72 -34.88
C LYS A 13 -12.74 8.33 -35.17
N ALA A 14 -13.44 7.25 -34.80
CA ALA A 14 -12.93 5.89 -34.92
C ALA A 14 -12.86 5.41 -36.38
N ALA A 15 -13.74 5.91 -37.26
CA ALA A 15 -13.79 5.50 -38.67
C ALA A 15 -12.52 5.89 -39.46
N ARG A 16 -11.87 7.01 -39.11
CA ARG A 16 -10.65 7.48 -39.80
C ARG A 16 -9.42 6.59 -39.54
N HIS A 17 -9.43 5.77 -38.49
CA HIS A 17 -8.27 4.96 -38.09
C HIS A 17 -8.47 3.46 -38.23
N GLN A 18 -9.55 3.00 -38.88
CA GLN A 18 -9.84 1.58 -39.01
C GLN A 18 -8.73 0.79 -39.71
N ALA A 19 -8.09 1.39 -40.74
CA ALA A 19 -6.95 0.78 -41.44
C ALA A 19 -5.66 0.73 -40.59
N LEU A 20 -5.43 1.72 -39.71
CA LEU A 20 -4.26 1.71 -38.82
C LEU A 20 -4.42 0.67 -37.70
N LEU A 21 -5.64 0.48 -37.19
CA LEU A 21 -5.94 -0.56 -36.19
C LEU A 21 -5.75 -1.97 -36.76
N GLN A 22 -6.20 -2.22 -38.00
CA GLN A 22 -5.97 -3.51 -38.67
C GLN A 22 -4.48 -3.83 -38.85
N ARG A 23 -3.66 -2.81 -39.11
CA ARG A 23 -2.20 -2.98 -39.24
C ARG A 23 -1.51 -3.14 -37.89
N ALA A 24 -1.96 -2.43 -36.86
CA ALA A 24 -1.45 -2.59 -35.50
C ALA A 24 -1.76 -4.00 -34.93
N ALA A 25 -2.92 -4.58 -35.25
CA ALA A 25 -3.30 -5.93 -34.84
C ALA A 25 -2.45 -7.05 -35.47
N SER A 26 -1.80 -6.78 -36.61
CA SER A 26 -0.87 -7.73 -37.25
C SER A 26 0.53 -7.73 -36.62
N LEU A 27 0.80 -6.74 -35.78
CA LEU A 27 2.02 -6.68 -34.98
C LEU A 27 1.67 -7.31 -33.64
N ASP A 28 2.46 -8.28 -33.21
CA ASP A 28 2.38 -8.95 -31.90
C ASP A 28 2.82 -7.98 -30.79
N LEU A 29 2.18 -6.81 -30.74
CA LEU A 29 2.41 -5.79 -29.73
C LEU A 29 1.80 -6.32 -28.44
N ASP A 30 2.64 -6.90 -27.59
CA ASP A 30 2.36 -7.10 -26.18
C ASP A 30 2.16 -5.73 -25.52
N TRP A 31 0.98 -5.12 -25.73
CA TRP A 31 0.55 -3.93 -25.00
C TRP A 31 0.14 -4.38 -23.60
N ARG A 32 1.15 -4.79 -22.83
CA ARG A 32 0.98 -5.17 -21.45
C ARG A 32 0.82 -3.89 -20.66
N TYR A 33 -0.42 -3.43 -20.57
CA TYR A 33 -0.79 -2.43 -19.59
C TYR A 33 -0.40 -3.02 -18.22
N PRO A 34 0.53 -2.40 -17.47
CA PRO A 34 0.84 -2.92 -16.14
C PRO A 34 -0.48 -2.95 -15.39
N PRO A 35 -0.82 -4.05 -14.69
CA PRO A 35 -2.01 -4.04 -13.86
C PRO A 35 -1.86 -2.85 -12.92
N THR A 36 -2.74 -1.86 -13.06
CA THR A 36 -2.88 -0.79 -12.09
C THR A 36 -3.36 -1.46 -10.82
N THR A 37 -2.41 -1.95 -10.01
CA THR A 37 -2.70 -2.37 -8.65
C THR A 37 -3.36 -1.17 -8.01
N PRO A 38 -4.62 -1.29 -7.54
CA PRO A 38 -5.25 -0.18 -6.87
C PRO A 38 -4.34 0.13 -5.68
N ALA A 39 -3.80 1.34 -5.65
CA ALA A 39 -3.18 1.92 -4.47
C ALA A 39 -4.27 2.13 -3.44
N GLY A 40 -4.87 1.04 -2.95
CA GLY A 40 -5.77 1.03 -1.83
C GLY A 40 -4.90 1.36 -0.65
N VAL A 41 -4.88 2.64 -0.26
CA VAL A 41 -4.29 3.18 0.97
C VAL A 41 -3.21 2.26 1.51
N ALA A 42 -2.10 2.13 0.77
CA ALA A 42 -1.02 1.23 1.17
C ALA A 42 -0.44 1.85 2.45
N SER A 43 -1.01 1.46 3.59
CA SER A 43 -0.52 1.86 4.88
C SER A 43 0.94 1.47 4.87
N VAL A 44 1.83 2.43 5.15
CA VAL A 44 3.28 2.23 5.16
C VAL A 44 3.67 1.06 6.08
N LEU A 45 2.76 0.67 6.97
CA LEU A 45 2.87 -0.39 7.95
C LEU A 45 2.41 -1.78 7.44
N ALA A 46 1.78 -1.88 6.27
CA ALA A 46 1.28 -3.14 5.73
C ALA A 46 2.43 -4.13 5.46
N GLY A 47 2.35 -5.31 6.07
CA GLY A 47 3.36 -6.36 5.99
C GLY A 47 4.64 -6.11 6.79
N LYS A 48 4.72 -5.01 7.55
CA LYS A 48 5.89 -4.69 8.39
C LYS A 48 5.74 -5.26 9.79
N ARG A 49 6.85 -5.67 10.40
CA ARG A 49 6.90 -6.23 11.76
C ARG A 49 7.14 -5.13 12.77
N ILE A 50 6.18 -4.89 13.65
CA ILE A 50 6.18 -3.78 14.60
C ILE A 50 6.20 -4.31 16.03
N VAL A 51 7.07 -3.76 16.86
CA VAL A 51 7.12 -4.02 18.31
C VAL A 51 6.79 -2.75 19.07
N PHE A 52 5.93 -2.87 20.08
CA PHE A 52 5.55 -1.77 20.97
C PHE A 52 6.26 -1.91 22.32
N THR A 53 6.89 -0.84 22.80
CA THR A 53 7.65 -0.85 24.06
C THR A 53 7.48 0.45 24.86
N GLY A 54 7.41 0.35 26.19
CA GLY A 54 7.17 1.49 27.09
C GLY A 54 5.68 1.74 27.34
N LYS A 55 5.38 2.81 28.07
CA LYS A 55 4.02 3.27 28.37
C LYS A 55 3.52 4.14 27.22
N MET A 56 2.45 3.74 26.55
CA MET A 56 1.92 4.51 25.42
C MET A 56 1.08 5.69 25.92
N THR A 57 1.24 6.85 25.27
CA THR A 57 0.49 8.08 25.58
C THR A 57 -0.69 8.31 24.64
N GLY A 58 -0.69 7.70 23.45
CA GLY A 58 -1.74 7.83 22.45
C GLY A 58 -2.91 6.84 22.56
N GLY A 59 -2.95 6.01 23.62
CA GLY A 59 -3.94 4.96 23.82
C GLY A 59 -3.40 3.83 24.69
N SER A 60 -4.24 2.82 24.96
CA SER A 60 -3.79 1.57 25.57
C SER A 60 -2.87 0.81 24.61
N ARG A 61 -2.01 -0.03 25.18
CA ARG A 61 -1.08 -0.83 24.37
C ARG A 61 -1.85 -1.80 23.46
N GLU A 62 -3.04 -2.23 23.88
CA GLU A 62 -3.91 -3.14 23.16
C GLU A 62 -4.54 -2.44 21.94
N GLU A 63 -5.13 -1.25 22.11
CA GLU A 63 -5.73 -0.47 21.01
C GLU A 63 -4.73 -0.16 19.90
N MET A 64 -3.49 0.21 20.26
CA MET A 64 -2.44 0.47 19.27
C MET A 64 -2.04 -0.78 18.47
N GLN A 65 -2.09 -1.96 19.09
CA GLN A 65 -1.81 -3.21 18.40
C GLN A 65 -2.95 -3.59 17.46
N GLU A 66 -4.20 -3.36 17.87
CA GLU A 66 -5.37 -3.58 17.03
C GLU A 66 -5.35 -2.69 15.81
N GLU A 67 -5.04 -1.40 15.98
CA GLU A 67 -4.93 -0.47 14.85
C GLU A 67 -3.77 -0.83 13.91
N ALA A 68 -2.61 -1.21 14.46
CA ALA A 68 -1.50 -1.69 13.64
C ALA A 68 -1.88 -2.94 12.83
N ARG A 69 -2.62 -3.89 13.42
CA ARG A 69 -3.14 -5.08 12.71
C ARG A 69 -4.16 -4.70 11.65
N ARG A 70 -5.04 -3.74 11.94
CA ARG A 70 -6.04 -3.21 10.99
C ARG A 70 -5.39 -2.59 9.77
N LEU A 71 -4.26 -1.93 9.97
CA LEU A 71 -3.40 -1.38 8.94
C LEU A 71 -2.54 -2.43 8.22
N GLY A 72 -2.68 -3.71 8.56
CA GLY A 72 -1.99 -4.83 7.92
C GLY A 72 -0.57 -5.10 8.46
N ALA A 73 -0.19 -4.51 9.59
CA ALA A 73 1.11 -4.75 10.21
C ALA A 73 1.12 -6.02 11.06
N VAL A 74 2.29 -6.64 11.17
CA VAL A 74 2.52 -7.82 12.02
C VAL A 74 3.05 -7.37 13.37
N VAL A 75 2.22 -7.47 14.41
CA VAL A 75 2.59 -7.05 15.77
C VAL A 75 3.37 -8.16 16.48
N GLN A 76 4.52 -7.82 17.04
CA GLN A 76 5.39 -8.73 17.81
C GLN A 76 5.60 -8.23 19.25
N THR A 77 5.83 -9.17 20.17
CA THR A 77 6.02 -8.90 21.61
C THR A 77 7.47 -8.66 22.01
N ALA A 78 8.43 -9.08 21.16
CA ALA A 78 9.86 -8.97 21.40
C ALA A 78 10.59 -8.46 20.14
N VAL A 79 11.67 -7.70 20.36
CA VAL A 79 12.56 -7.23 19.29
C VAL A 79 13.42 -8.39 18.81
N SER A 80 13.38 -8.65 17.50
CA SER A 80 14.22 -9.63 16.82
C SER A 80 14.95 -8.97 15.66
N GLN A 81 15.94 -9.65 15.05
CA GLN A 81 16.61 -9.18 13.82
C GLN A 81 15.62 -8.95 12.66
N ALA A 82 14.46 -9.59 12.74
CA ALA A 82 13.38 -9.45 11.79
C ALA A 82 12.51 -8.21 12.04
N THR A 83 12.62 -7.52 13.17
CA THR A 83 11.69 -6.42 13.46
C THR A 83 11.99 -5.20 12.59
N ASP A 84 10.99 -4.69 11.85
CA ASP A 84 11.14 -3.55 10.94
C ASP A 84 10.97 -2.21 11.69
N TYR A 85 10.08 -2.16 12.68
CA TYR A 85 9.80 -0.95 13.46
C TYR A 85 9.68 -1.21 14.96
N LEU A 86 10.29 -0.34 15.76
CA LEU A 86 10.12 -0.28 17.20
C LEU A 86 9.40 1.02 17.59
N VAL A 87 8.17 0.89 18.09
CA VAL A 87 7.37 2.01 18.61
C VAL A 87 7.68 2.17 20.09
N CYS A 88 8.31 3.30 20.43
CA CYS A 88 8.78 3.64 21.77
C CYS A 88 7.81 4.62 22.45
N GLY A 89 7.19 4.19 23.55
CA GLY A 89 6.42 5.05 24.46
C GLY A 89 7.28 5.67 25.57
N GLU A 90 6.65 6.11 26.65
CA GLU A 90 7.29 6.71 27.81
C GLU A 90 7.99 5.65 28.68
N LYS A 91 9.12 6.01 29.31
CA LYS A 91 9.95 5.13 30.17
C LYS A 91 10.35 3.81 29.48
N VAL A 92 10.88 3.88 28.26
CA VAL A 92 11.44 2.69 27.61
C VAL A 92 12.73 2.27 28.32
N GLY A 93 12.82 1.01 28.74
CA GLY A 93 14.04 0.46 29.32
C GLY A 93 15.18 0.43 28.30
N ALA A 94 16.37 0.90 28.70
CA ALA A 94 17.56 1.01 27.85
C ALA A 94 17.92 -0.29 27.10
N ALA A 95 17.64 -1.45 27.72
CA ALA A 95 17.89 -2.76 27.13
C ALA A 95 17.09 -3.04 25.85
N LYS A 96 15.87 -2.50 25.71
CA LYS A 96 15.04 -2.72 24.52
C LYS A 96 15.44 -1.82 23.36
N THR A 97 15.84 -0.59 23.66
CA THR A 97 16.36 0.34 22.66
C THR A 97 17.74 -0.11 22.17
N ALA A 98 18.59 -0.66 23.04
CA ALA A 98 19.88 -1.21 22.65
C ALA A 98 19.73 -2.39 21.66
N ARG A 99 18.78 -3.30 21.89
CA ARG A 99 18.51 -4.44 20.99
C ARG A 99 17.99 -4.05 19.61
N ALA A 100 17.37 -2.88 19.48
CA ALA A 100 16.89 -2.39 18.18
C ALA A 100 17.94 -1.58 17.41
N ARG A 101 19.03 -1.16 18.07
CA ARG A 101 20.13 -0.43 17.44
C ARG A 101 21.26 -1.35 16.93
N ALA A 102 21.36 -2.54 17.51
CA ALA A 102 22.34 -3.56 17.17
C ALA A 102 21.86 -4.41 15.98
#